data_AF-A0A2P8HNV4-F1
#
_entry.id   AF-A0A2P8HNV4-F1
#
_cell.length_a   1.000
_cell.length_b   1.000
_cell.length_c   1.000
_cell.angle_alpha   90.00
_cell.angle_beta   90.00
_cell.angle_gamma   90.00
#
_symmetry.space_group_name_H-M   'P 1'
#
loop_
_entity.id
_entity.type
_entity.pdbx_description
1 polymer ?
#
loop_
_entity_poly.entity_id
_entity_poly.type
_entity_poly.pdbx_seq_one_letter_code
_entity_poly.pdbx_strand_id
1 'polypeptide(L)'
;MDPVWEGNILFNVAGAGNMPVTDYITANPLLARNSTGTFHLQAGSPAIGKASGSYPSVLYDMDGQPRSSRLDAGADQVSAAPVKAHILTAGMTGCNGEQQ
;
A
#
# COMPACT_ATOMS: atom_id res chain seq x y z
N MET A 1 -26.01 4.14 -0.75
CA MET A 1 -24.85 5.03 -0.56
C MET A 1 -23.94 4.78 -1.72
N ASP A 2 -23.62 5.82 -2.47
CA ASP A 2 -22.64 5.71 -3.54
C ASP A 2 -21.25 5.56 -2.89
N PRO A 3 -20.33 4.81 -3.52
CA PRO A 3 -18.96 4.76 -3.01
C PRO A 3 -18.36 6.17 -3.05
N VAL A 4 -17.47 6.48 -2.12
CA VAL A 4 -16.67 7.71 -2.15
C VAL A 4 -15.23 7.30 -2.35
N TRP A 5 -14.56 7.93 -3.32
CA TRP A 5 -13.16 7.74 -3.61
C TRP A 5 -12.40 8.97 -3.11
N GLU A 6 -11.21 8.78 -2.55
CA GLU A 6 -10.39 9.90 -2.11
C GLU A 6 -8.91 9.50 -2.14
N GLY A 7 -8.04 10.42 -2.60
CA GLY A 7 -6.59 10.27 -2.45
C GLY A 7 -5.96 9.13 -3.26
N ASN A 8 -6.58 8.70 -4.36
CA ASN A 8 -6.06 7.58 -5.15
C ASN A 8 -4.89 8.01 -6.06
N ILE A 9 -3.97 7.08 -6.34
CA ILE A 9 -2.89 7.28 -7.31
C ILE A 9 -3.09 6.27 -8.44
N LEU A 10 -3.28 6.77 -9.66
CA LEU A 10 -3.40 5.97 -10.87
C LEU A 10 -2.05 5.92 -11.56
N PHE A 11 -1.59 4.70 -11.87
CA PHE A 11 -0.32 4.46 -12.52
C PHE A 11 -0.44 3.37 -13.58
N ASN A 12 0.01 3.66 -14.81
CA ASN A 12 -0.04 2.74 -15.94
C ASN A 12 -1.41 2.09 -16.18
N VAL A 13 -2.49 2.87 -16.02
CA VAL A 13 -3.86 2.46 -16.32
C VAL A 13 -4.38 3.20 -17.55
N ALA A 14 -5.32 2.60 -18.28
CA ALA A 14 -5.93 3.21 -19.47
C ALA A 14 -6.84 4.42 -19.16
N GLY A 15 -7.34 4.51 -17.92
CA GLY A 15 -8.19 5.60 -17.46
C GLY A 15 -8.69 5.35 -16.04
N ALA A 16 -9.44 6.31 -15.50
CA ALA A 16 -9.91 6.29 -14.12
C ALA A 16 -11.21 5.51 -13.87
N GLY A 17 -11.79 4.92 -14.92
CA GLY A 17 -13.10 4.27 -14.83
C GLY A 17 -14.16 5.26 -14.37
N ASN A 18 -14.90 4.91 -13.32
CA ASN A 18 -15.94 5.74 -12.73
C ASN A 18 -15.44 6.69 -11.63
N MET A 19 -14.13 6.72 -11.35
CA MET A 19 -13.59 7.60 -10.31
C MET A 19 -13.69 9.07 -10.73
N PRO A 20 -14.26 9.96 -9.90
CA PRO A 20 -14.29 11.39 -10.19
C PRO A 20 -12.87 11.96 -10.35
N VAL A 21 -12.71 12.90 -11.29
CA VAL A 21 -11.40 13.51 -11.62
C VAL A 21 -10.74 14.22 -10.42
N THR A 22 -11.53 14.59 -9.42
CA THR A 22 -11.08 15.22 -8.18
C THR A 22 -10.50 14.25 -7.16
N ASP A 23 -10.71 12.94 -7.35
CA ASP A 23 -10.49 11.94 -6.30
C ASP A 23 -9.22 11.11 -6.54
N TYR A 24 -8.44 11.48 -7.56
CA TYR A 24 -7.15 10.88 -7.87
C TYR A 24 -6.12 11.84 -8.45
N ILE A 25 -4.87 11.39 -8.44
CA ILE A 25 -3.79 11.89 -9.28
C ILE A 25 -3.30 10.79 -10.23
N THR A 26 -2.75 11.17 -11.38
CA THR A 26 -2.02 10.24 -12.25
C THR A 26 -0.53 10.50 -12.09
N ALA A 27 0.19 9.55 -11.49
CA ALA A 27 1.61 9.70 -11.19
C ALA A 27 2.27 8.32 -11.00
N ASN A 28 3.59 8.25 -11.19
CA ASN A 28 4.36 7.07 -10.80
C ASN A 28 4.51 7.04 -9.27
N PRO A 29 4.00 6.03 -8.54
CA PRO A 29 4.10 5.95 -7.09
C PRO A 29 5.53 5.61 -6.62
N LEU A 30 6.47 5.38 -7.55
CA LEU A 30 7.84 4.99 -7.28
C LEU A 30 7.90 3.77 -6.34
N LEU A 31 7.29 2.67 -6.77
CA LEU A 31 7.34 1.39 -6.04
C LEU A 31 8.52 0.54 -6.53
N ALA A 32 9.30 -0.01 -5.60
CA ALA A 32 10.31 -1.02 -5.89
C ALA A 32 10.20 -2.20 -4.93
N ARG A 33 10.56 -3.40 -5.39
CA ARG A 33 10.58 -4.59 -4.53
C ARG A 33 11.81 -4.58 -3.63
N ASN A 34 11.62 -4.95 -2.37
CA ASN A 34 12.73 -5.26 -1.47
C ASN A 34 13.20 -6.72 -1.66
N SER A 35 14.11 -7.19 -0.80
CA SER A 35 14.65 -8.55 -0.83
C SER A 35 13.61 -9.64 -0.54
N THR A 36 12.50 -9.31 0.13
CA THR A 36 11.38 -10.23 0.37
C THR A 36 10.37 -10.23 -0.78
N GLY A 37 10.57 -9.39 -1.80
CA GLY A 37 9.72 -9.30 -2.98
C GLY A 37 8.52 -8.37 -2.80
N THR A 38 8.34 -7.74 -1.65
CA THR A 38 7.23 -6.81 -1.38
C THR A 38 7.53 -5.42 -1.93
N PHE A 39 6.54 -4.77 -2.56
CA PHE A 39 6.69 -3.42 -3.13
C PHE A 39 6.63 -2.33 -2.07
N HIS A 40 7.68 -1.51 -1.97
CA HIS A 40 7.75 -0.38 -1.03
C HIS A 40 7.94 0.94 -1.78
N LEU A 41 7.46 2.02 -1.17
CA LEU A 41 7.66 3.40 -1.63
C LEU A 41 9.14 3.75 -1.62
N GLN A 42 9.59 4.35 -2.72
CA GLN A 42 10.95 4.89 -2.82
C GLN A 42 10.97 6.37 -2.45
N ALA A 43 12.17 6.87 -2.14
CA ALA A 43 12.40 8.28 -1.86
C ALA A 43 11.84 9.16 -2.99
N GLY A 44 11.12 10.22 -2.61
CA GLY A 44 10.47 11.13 -3.56
C GLY A 44 9.13 10.64 -4.11
N SER A 45 8.60 9.51 -3.62
CA SER A 45 7.30 9.03 -4.05
C SER A 45 6.19 10.08 -3.82
N PRO A 46 5.28 10.28 -4.80
CA PRO A 46 4.12 11.14 -4.62
C PRO A 46 3.11 10.57 -3.62
N ALA A 47 3.31 9.35 -3.08
CA ALA A 47 2.46 8.80 -2.04
C ALA A 47 2.87 9.24 -0.63
N ILE A 48 4.12 9.70 -0.45
CA ILE A 48 4.68 10.00 0.88
C ILE A 48 3.96 11.19 1.51
N GLY A 49 3.27 10.90 2.60
CA GLY A 49 2.46 11.82 3.39
C GLY A 49 1.28 12.40 2.62
N LYS A 50 0.70 11.63 1.70
CA LYS A 50 -0.40 12.03 0.82
C LYS A 50 -1.67 11.22 1.02
N ALA A 51 -1.80 10.46 2.11
CA ALA A 51 -3.07 9.88 2.46
C ALA A 51 -4.14 10.97 2.62
N SER A 52 -5.32 10.71 2.07
CA SER A 52 -6.52 11.49 2.31
C SER A 52 -7.35 10.86 3.42
N GLY A 53 -8.25 11.62 4.03
CA GLY A 53 -9.09 11.14 5.13
C GLY A 53 -8.36 10.91 6.45
N SER A 54 -9.11 10.40 7.44
CA SER A 54 -8.60 10.04 8.77
C SER A 54 -9.09 8.65 9.14
N TYR A 55 -8.13 7.75 9.38
CA TYR A 55 -8.39 6.34 9.66
C TYR A 55 -7.69 5.91 10.96
N PRO A 56 -8.17 6.38 12.12
CA PRO A 56 -7.49 6.15 13.40
C PRO A 56 -7.42 4.68 13.82
N SER A 57 -8.23 3.80 13.21
CA SER A 57 -8.19 2.36 13.44
C SER A 57 -7.11 1.63 12.62
N VAL A 58 -6.52 2.27 11.60
CA VAL A 58 -5.47 1.69 10.77
C VAL A 58 -4.12 2.01 11.39
N LEU A 59 -3.74 1.19 12.37
CA LEU A 59 -2.57 1.43 13.23
C LEU A 59 -1.25 0.94 12.62
N TYR A 60 -1.31 -0.04 11.72
CA TYR A 60 -0.15 -0.70 11.14
C TYR A 60 -0.27 -0.75 9.61
N ASP A 61 0.86 -0.70 8.93
CA ASP A 61 0.96 -0.93 7.49
C ASP A 61 1.07 -2.43 7.17
N MET A 62 1.26 -2.75 5.89
CA MET A 62 1.37 -4.12 5.39
C MET A 62 2.60 -4.88 5.91
N ASP A 63 3.62 -4.18 6.42
CA ASP A 63 4.82 -4.76 7.02
C ASP A 63 4.68 -4.90 8.55
N GLY A 64 3.53 -4.51 9.11
CA GLY A 64 3.27 -4.52 10.55
C GLY A 64 4.03 -3.42 11.30
N GLN A 65 4.50 -2.40 10.60
CA GLN A 65 5.14 -1.23 11.19
C GLN A 65 4.06 -0.22 11.60
N PRO A 66 4.24 0.51 12.72
CA PRO A 66 3.29 1.53 13.12
C PRO A 66 3.18 2.64 12.08
N ARG A 67 1.96 3.09 11.79
CA ARG A 67 1.72 4.24 10.92
C ARG A 67 1.83 5.54 11.73
N SER A 68 2.89 6.32 11.50
CA SER A 68 3.13 7.62 12.16
C SER A 68 2.46 8.80 11.44
N SER A 69 2.34 9.96 12.10
CA SER A 69 1.63 11.11 11.54
C SER A 69 2.30 11.68 10.28
N ARG A 70 1.42 12.23 9.42
CA ARG A 70 1.55 12.37 7.96
C ARG A 70 1.62 11.03 7.23
N LEU A 71 0.46 10.39 7.12
CA LEU A 71 0.27 9.06 6.54
C LEU A 71 0.54 9.03 5.03
N ASP A 72 1.19 7.97 4.57
CA ASP A 72 1.44 7.69 3.16
C ASP A 72 0.20 7.10 2.48
N ALA A 73 -0.02 7.43 1.21
CA ALA A 73 -1.11 6.84 0.44
C ALA A 73 -0.77 5.39 0.05
N GLY A 74 -1.69 4.46 0.29
CA GLY A 74 -1.52 3.04 0.00
C GLY A 74 -1.19 2.20 1.23
N ALA A 75 -0.75 0.97 0.99
CA ALA A 75 -0.58 -0.06 2.03
C ALA A 75 0.74 0.04 2.81
N ASP A 76 1.77 0.63 2.20
CA ASP A 76 3.09 0.87 2.78
C ASP A 76 3.11 2.19 3.56
N GLN A 77 3.99 2.29 4.56
CA GLN A 77 4.33 3.54 5.23
C GLN A 77 5.85 3.58 5.36
N VAL A 78 6.49 4.63 4.83
CA VAL A 78 7.94 4.80 4.95
C VAL A 78 8.31 4.85 6.42
N SER A 79 9.04 3.82 6.85
CA SER A 79 9.33 3.57 8.26
C SER A 79 10.69 2.89 8.42
N ALA A 80 11.34 3.17 9.54
CA ALA A 80 12.56 2.49 9.98
C ALA A 80 12.27 1.41 11.04
N ALA A 81 11.00 1.19 11.39
CA ALA A 81 10.64 0.15 12.36
C ALA A 81 10.93 -1.25 11.80
N PRO A 82 11.10 -2.28 12.64
CA PRO A 82 11.26 -3.64 12.13
C PRO A 82 10.02 -4.13 11.38
N VAL A 83 10.23 -4.79 10.23
CA VAL A 83 9.19 -5.53 9.50
C VAL A 83 8.78 -6.76 10.29
N LYS A 84 7.48 -6.92 10.55
CA LYS A 84 6.88 -8.02 11.32
C LYS A 84 5.92 -8.88 10.49
N ALA A 85 5.29 -8.31 9.47
CA ALA A 85 4.48 -9.02 8.50
C ALA A 85 5.22 -9.09 7.16
N HIS A 86 5.07 -10.20 6.44
CA HIS A 86 5.77 -10.43 5.17
C HIS A 86 4.97 -11.39 4.28
N ILE A 87 5.33 -11.44 3.00
CA ILE A 87 4.76 -12.40 2.04
C ILE A 87 4.94 -13.81 2.59
N LEU A 88 3.84 -14.55 2.68
CA LEU A 88 3.86 -15.95 3.10
C LEU A 88 4.52 -16.80 2.02
N THR A 89 5.43 -17.67 2.44
CA THR A 89 5.92 -18.76 1.60
C THR A 89 4.98 -19.97 1.74
N ALA A 90 5.06 -20.90 0.80
CA ALA A 90 4.29 -22.16 0.89
C ALA A 90 4.53 -22.91 2.21
N GLY A 91 5.73 -22.81 2.80
CA GLY A 91 6.04 -23.42 4.09
C GLY A 91 5.37 -22.74 5.29
N MET A 92 4.87 -21.51 5.14
CA MET A 92 4.26 -20.71 6.21
C MET A 92 2.74 -20.88 6.30
N THR A 93 2.11 -21.45 5.27
CA THR A 93 0.64 -21.59 5.18
C THR A 93 0.11 -22.92 5.73
N GLY A 94 0.97 -23.78 6.30
CA GLY A 94 0.60 -25.16 6.67
C GLY A 94 0.55 -26.08 5.44
N CYS A 95 0.72 -27.39 5.65
CA CYS A 95 1.07 -28.42 4.67
C CYS A 95 0.61 -28.13 3.22
N ASN A 96 1.57 -28.12 2.28
CA ASN A 96 1.28 -28.47 0.89
C ASN A 96 0.50 -29.79 0.95
N GLY A 97 -0.76 -29.79 0.50
CA GLY A 97 -1.49 -31.05 0.37
C GLY A 97 -0.67 -31.96 -0.52
N GLU A 98 -0.01 -32.95 0.06
CA GLU A 98 0.50 -34.08 -0.71
C GLU A 98 -0.68 -34.61 -1.51
N GLN A 99 -0.43 -34.75 -2.81
CA GLN A 99 -1.31 -35.45 -3.72
C GLN A 99 -1.60 -36.82 -3.10
N GLN A 100 -2.84 -37.00 -2.62
CA GLN A 100 -3.39 -38.33 -2.36
C GLN A 100 -3.62 -39.04 -3.69
#